data_AF-A0A960K5W5-F1
#
_entry.id   AF-A0A960K5W5-F1
#
_cell.length_a   1.000
_cell.length_b   1.000
_cell.length_c   1.000
_cell.angle_alpha   90.00
_cell.angle_beta   90.00
_cell.angle_gamma   90.00
#
_symmetry.space_group_name_H-M   'P 1'
#
loop_
_entity.id
_entity.type
_entity.pdbx_description
1 polymer ?
#
loop_
_entity_poly.entity_id
_entity_poly.type
_entity_poly.pdbx_seq_one_letter_code
_entity_poly.pdbx_strand_id
1 'polypeptide(L)'
;MKLGDVLKKEREKKGVSVEDAAARLQLSAEGYGKLEAGESDAETWGPLLAQIAISLETPTSRLLSESGRSDGIEEGRCGSLVAKHRERRGLSAAELAEKLGLSVEEVGTIEKGESPLETVGPQMLRFAELIDQPVFNLFYPCGLPFQELDDYP
;
A
#
# COMPACT_ATOMS: atom_id res chain seq x y z
N MET A 1 -0.89 -7.06 -15.52
CA MET A 1 -1.66 -7.78 -14.47
C MET A 1 -2.33 -6.77 -13.52
N LYS A 2 -3.40 -7.13 -12.78
CA LYS A 2 -3.95 -6.29 -11.70
C LYS A 2 -3.31 -6.60 -10.34
N LEU A 3 -3.36 -5.68 -9.39
CA LEU A 3 -2.93 -5.95 -8.00
C LEU A 3 -3.76 -7.09 -7.39
N GLY A 4 -5.06 -7.10 -7.65
CA GLY A 4 -5.95 -8.17 -7.18
C GLY A 4 -5.51 -9.58 -7.57
N ASP A 5 -4.93 -9.75 -8.76
CA ASP A 5 -4.39 -11.03 -9.22
C ASP A 5 -3.18 -11.46 -8.38
N VAL A 6 -2.30 -10.52 -8.03
CA VAL A 6 -1.14 -10.75 -7.16
C VAL A 6 -1.60 -11.18 -5.76
N LEU A 7 -2.56 -10.45 -5.18
CA LEU A 7 -3.11 -10.78 -3.86
C LEU A 7 -3.71 -12.19 -3.85
N LYS A 8 -4.51 -12.51 -4.87
CA LYS A 8 -5.12 -13.84 -5.00
C LYS A 8 -4.07 -14.95 -5.08
N LYS A 9 -3.07 -14.80 -5.94
CA LYS A 9 -2.00 -15.79 -6.11
C LYS A 9 -1.19 -16.00 -4.84
N GLU A 10 -0.81 -14.92 -4.15
CA GLU A 10 -0.07 -15.02 -2.89
C GLU A 10 -0.91 -15.64 -1.76
N ARG A 11 -2.20 -15.31 -1.66
CA ARG A 11 -3.11 -15.95 -0.70
C ARG A 11 -3.20 -17.46 -0.96
N GLU A 12 -3.45 -17.86 -2.20
CA GLU A 12 -3.60 -19.28 -2.59
C GLU A 12 -2.31 -20.07 -2.37
N LYS A 13 -1.15 -19.49 -2.69
CA LYS A 13 0.17 -20.06 -2.45
C LYS A 13 0.46 -20.31 -0.96
N LYS A 14 -0.09 -19.47 -0.09
CA LYS A 14 0.00 -19.61 1.38
C LYS A 14 -1.11 -20.51 1.95
N GLY A 15 -2.02 -21.02 1.11
CA GLY A 15 -3.12 -21.88 1.53
C GLY A 15 -4.15 -21.17 2.41
N VAL A 16 -4.26 -19.84 2.30
CA VAL A 16 -5.16 -19.04 3.14
C VAL A 16 -6.54 -18.95 2.47
N SER A 17 -7.61 -19.18 3.24
CA SER A 17 -8.98 -19.03 2.74
C SER A 17 -9.36 -17.56 2.55
N VAL A 18 -10.40 -17.29 1.76
CA VAL A 18 -10.92 -15.93 1.58
C VAL A 18 -11.44 -15.38 2.91
N GLU A 19 -12.09 -16.24 3.71
CA GLU A 19 -12.66 -15.92 5.00
C GLU A 19 -11.58 -15.55 6.02
N ASP A 20 -10.50 -16.33 6.07
CA ASP A 20 -9.36 -16.06 6.96
C ASP A 20 -8.64 -14.77 6.56
N ALA A 21 -8.44 -14.54 5.26
CA ALA A 21 -7.83 -13.31 4.76
C ALA A 21 -8.69 -12.08 5.08
N ALA A 22 -10.00 -12.15 4.81
CA ALA A 22 -10.94 -11.08 5.14
C ALA A 22 -10.92 -10.76 6.64
N ALA A 23 -10.95 -11.77 7.50
CA ALA A 23 -10.90 -11.59 8.95
C ALA A 23 -9.59 -10.90 9.39
N ARG A 24 -8.45 -11.31 8.83
CA ARG A 24 -7.12 -10.73 9.15
C ARG A 24 -6.97 -9.30 8.67
N LEU A 25 -7.58 -8.96 7.54
CA LEU A 25 -7.60 -7.60 7.00
C LEU A 25 -8.67 -6.71 7.64
N GLN A 26 -9.51 -7.27 8.52
CA GLN A 26 -10.65 -6.61 9.16
C GLN A 26 -11.70 -6.14 8.13
N LEU A 27 -11.99 -7.01 7.15
CA LEU A 27 -12.94 -6.77 6.07
C LEU A 27 -14.06 -7.81 6.10
N SER A 28 -15.18 -7.48 5.46
CA SER A 28 -16.17 -8.50 5.08
C SER A 28 -15.62 -9.36 3.93
N ALA A 29 -16.16 -10.57 3.77
CA ALA A 29 -15.80 -11.43 2.65
C ALA A 29 -16.06 -10.75 1.29
N GLU A 30 -17.13 -9.96 1.17
CA GLU A 30 -17.40 -9.14 -0.02
C GLU A 30 -16.33 -8.06 -0.22
N GLY A 31 -15.96 -7.34 0.84
CA GLY A 31 -14.94 -6.29 0.78
C GLY A 31 -13.57 -6.86 0.36
N TYR A 32 -13.21 -8.03 0.90
CA TYR A 32 -12.02 -8.74 0.45
C TYR A 32 -12.13 -9.24 -0.99
N GLY A 33 -13.30 -9.72 -1.42
CA GLY A 33 -13.55 -10.10 -2.81
C GLY A 33 -13.27 -8.97 -3.80
N LYS A 34 -13.61 -7.72 -3.45
CA LYS A 34 -13.29 -6.54 -4.27
C LYS A 34 -11.79 -6.25 -4.37
N LEU A 35 -10.99 -6.60 -3.36
CA LEU A 35 -9.53 -6.51 -3.44
C LEU A 35 -9.00 -7.47 -4.51
N GLU A 36 -9.37 -8.75 -4.44
CA GLU A 36 -8.90 -9.76 -5.41
C GLU A 36 -9.46 -9.58 -6.81
N ALA A 37 -10.64 -8.99 -6.97
CA ALA A 37 -11.20 -8.61 -8.27
C ALA A 37 -10.49 -7.38 -8.90
N GLY A 38 -9.68 -6.66 -8.12
CA GLY A 38 -9.09 -5.38 -8.52
C GLY A 38 -10.16 -4.34 -8.81
N GLU A 39 -11.17 -4.27 -7.93
CA GLU A 39 -12.31 -3.34 -7.95
C GLU A 39 -12.27 -2.38 -6.75
N SER A 40 -11.20 -2.42 -5.96
CA SER A 40 -10.99 -1.57 -4.79
C SER A 40 -10.00 -0.44 -5.08
N ASP A 41 -10.00 0.56 -4.20
CA ASP A 41 -9.03 1.66 -4.23
C ASP A 41 -7.56 1.19 -4.15
N ALA A 42 -7.30 -0.03 -3.66
CA ALA A 42 -5.95 -0.58 -3.61
C ALA A 42 -5.29 -0.69 -4.99
N GLU A 43 -6.08 -0.87 -6.06
CA GLU A 43 -5.55 -0.97 -7.42
C GLU A 43 -4.85 0.33 -7.87
N THR A 44 -5.35 1.48 -7.41
CA THR A 44 -4.78 2.80 -7.71
C THR A 44 -3.79 3.25 -6.64
N TRP A 45 -4.17 3.12 -5.37
CA TRP A 45 -3.42 3.68 -4.25
C TRP A 45 -2.27 2.79 -3.79
N GLY A 46 -2.31 1.48 -4.05
CA GLY A 46 -1.21 0.56 -3.81
C GLY A 46 0.07 0.91 -4.59
N PRO A 47 0.02 1.00 -5.94
CA PRO A 47 1.16 1.46 -6.72
C PRO A 47 1.66 2.85 -6.28
N LEU A 48 0.76 3.78 -6.01
CA LEU A 48 1.13 5.12 -5.55
C LEU A 48 1.87 5.07 -4.20
N LEU A 49 1.41 4.26 -3.25
CA LEU A 49 2.09 4.03 -1.97
C LEU A 49 3.54 3.55 -2.18
N ALA A 50 3.76 2.65 -3.14
CA ALA A 50 5.10 2.19 -3.48
C ALA A 50 5.95 3.30 -4.13
N GLN A 51 5.37 4.13 -5.00
CA GLN A 51 6.07 5.28 -5.59
C GLN A 51 6.44 6.34 -4.55
N ILE A 52 5.58 6.59 -3.55
CA ILE A 52 5.90 7.46 -2.40
C ILE A 52 7.08 6.87 -1.62
N ALA A 53 7.05 5.57 -1.33
CA ALA A 53 8.14 4.88 -0.63
C ALA A 53 9.48 5.02 -1.37
N ILE A 54 9.48 4.84 -2.69
CA ILE A 54 10.67 5.02 -3.54
C ILE A 54 11.14 6.48 -3.51
N SER A 55 10.24 7.43 -3.72
CA SER A 55 10.56 8.87 -3.78
C SER A 55 11.11 9.41 -2.48
N LEU A 56 10.66 8.87 -1.34
CA LEU A 56 11.13 9.20 -0.01
C LEU A 56 12.28 8.32 0.48
N GLU A 57 12.75 7.39 -0.35
CA GLU A 57 13.77 6.38 -0.03
C GLU A 57 13.50 5.74 1.34
N THR A 58 12.25 5.34 1.58
CA THR A 58 11.76 4.86 2.87
C THR A 58 11.05 3.52 2.65
N PRO A 59 11.30 2.50 3.47
CA PRO A 59 10.55 1.24 3.36
C PRO A 59 9.05 1.50 3.44
N THR A 60 8.26 0.90 2.55
CA THR A 60 6.81 1.12 2.51
C THR A 60 6.12 0.86 3.85
N SER A 61 6.56 -0.14 4.61
CA SER A 61 6.04 -0.40 5.96
C SER A 61 6.27 0.75 6.94
N ARG A 62 7.37 1.51 6.79
CA ARG A 62 7.69 2.68 7.62
C ARG A 62 6.91 3.93 7.26
N LEU A 63 6.25 3.95 6.10
CA LEU A 63 5.24 4.97 5.78
C LEU A 63 3.89 4.68 6.43
N LEU A 64 3.64 3.44 6.83
CA LEU A 64 2.36 3.01 7.39
C LEU A 64 2.40 2.93 8.92
N SER A 65 3.54 2.55 9.48
CA SER A 65 3.74 2.37 10.91
C SER A 65 5.18 2.65 11.30
N GLU A 66 5.39 3.28 12.45
CA GLU A 66 6.75 3.48 12.96
C GLU A 66 7.46 2.15 13.27
N SER A 67 6.75 1.10 13.69
CA SER A 67 7.36 -0.23 13.90
C SER A 67 7.60 -0.98 12.59
N GLY A 68 6.90 -0.59 11.52
CA GLY A 68 6.81 -1.34 10.27
C GLY A 68 5.89 -2.57 10.35
N ARG A 69 5.08 -2.64 11.41
CA ARG A 69 4.09 -3.70 11.66
C ARG A 69 2.68 -3.12 11.70
N SER A 70 1.67 -3.95 11.45
CA SER A 70 0.27 -3.51 11.33
C SER A 70 -0.44 -3.28 12.67
N ASP A 71 0.21 -3.62 13.77
CA ASP A 71 -0.29 -3.41 15.12
C ASP A 71 -0.28 -1.92 15.49
N GLY A 72 -1.40 -1.44 16.04
CA GLY A 72 -1.51 -0.07 16.53
C GLY A 72 -1.47 1.01 15.45
N ILE A 73 -1.82 0.70 14.19
CA ILE A 73 -2.03 1.75 13.20
C ILE A 73 -3.27 2.57 13.56
N GLU A 74 -3.06 3.88 13.69
CA GLU A 74 -4.09 4.88 13.94
C GLU A 74 -4.48 5.59 12.64
N GLU A 75 -5.70 6.12 12.60
CA GLU A 75 -6.18 6.92 11.47
C GLU A 75 -5.32 8.19 11.29
N GLY A 76 -5.01 8.54 10.04
CA GLY A 76 -4.16 9.67 9.70
C GLY A 76 -2.65 9.43 9.89
N ARG A 77 -2.27 8.25 10.39
CA ARG A 77 -0.87 7.91 10.67
C ARG A 77 -0.06 7.85 9.39
N CYS A 78 -0.61 7.31 8.30
CA CYS A 78 0.13 7.17 7.04
C CYS A 78 0.52 8.55 6.49
N GLY A 79 -0.43 9.48 6.39
CA GLY A 79 -0.20 10.86 5.96
C GLY A 79 0.85 11.57 6.80
N SER A 80 0.74 11.46 8.13
CA SER A 80 1.71 12.07 9.05
C SER A 80 3.14 11.54 8.86
N LEU A 81 3.29 10.24 8.56
CA LEU A 81 4.58 9.62 8.30
C LEU A 81 5.12 10.02 6.93
N VAL A 82 4.28 10.09 5.90
CA VAL A 82 4.67 10.63 4.58
C VAL A 82 5.24 12.04 4.72
N ALA A 83 4.54 12.94 5.41
CA ALA A 83 5.01 14.31 5.66
C ALA A 83 6.35 14.32 6.42
N LYS A 84 6.43 13.57 7.52
CA LYS A 84 7.64 13.44 8.35
C LYS A 84 8.84 12.93 7.54
N HIS A 85 8.64 11.94 6.67
CA HIS A 85 9.70 11.38 5.84
C HIS A 85 10.07 12.34 4.69
N ARG A 86 9.11 13.03 4.08
CA ARG A 86 9.37 14.10 3.10
C ARG A 86 10.26 15.19 3.68
N GLU A 87 9.91 15.71 4.85
CA GLU A 87 10.67 16.77 5.52
C GLU A 87 12.08 16.33 5.90
N ARG A 88 12.24 15.08 6.40
CA ARG A 88 13.56 14.49 6.68
C ARG A 88 14.45 14.38 5.45
N ARG A 89 13.85 14.23 4.26
CA ARG A 89 14.55 14.21 2.98
C ARG A 89 14.82 15.62 2.42
N GLY A 90 14.39 16.66 3.12
CA GLY A 90 14.56 18.06 2.69
C GLY A 90 13.71 18.42 1.48
N LEU A 91 12.65 17.65 1.19
CA LEU A 91 11.76 17.88 0.05
C LEU A 91 10.61 18.80 0.44
N SER A 92 10.30 19.76 -0.41
CA SER A 92 9.04 20.51 -0.37
C SER A 92 7.88 19.65 -0.87
N ALA A 93 6.65 20.02 -0.52
CA ALA A 93 5.46 19.37 -1.05
C ALA A 93 5.38 19.46 -2.58
N ALA A 94 5.86 20.56 -3.17
CA ALA A 94 5.91 20.75 -4.62
C ALA A 94 6.89 19.79 -5.30
N GLU A 95 8.09 19.59 -4.73
CA GLU A 95 9.06 18.64 -5.28
C GLU A 95 8.58 17.19 -5.17
N LEU A 96 7.90 16.83 -4.07
CA LEU A 96 7.29 15.50 -3.96
C LEU A 96 6.15 15.32 -4.97
N ALA A 97 5.30 16.33 -5.14
CA ALA A 97 4.21 16.33 -6.11
C ALA A 97 4.75 16.13 -7.54
N GLU A 98 5.79 16.88 -7.93
CA GLU A 98 6.44 16.74 -9.23
C GLU A 98 6.99 15.33 -9.45
N LYS A 99 7.70 14.77 -8.46
CA LYS A 99 8.25 13.40 -8.54
C LYS A 99 7.17 12.32 -8.73
N LEU A 100 5.99 12.53 -8.14
CA LEU A 100 4.88 11.59 -8.18
C LEU A 100 3.90 11.85 -9.34
N GLY A 101 4.09 12.94 -10.10
CA GLY A 101 3.12 13.37 -11.11
C GLY A 101 1.76 13.79 -10.53
N LEU A 102 1.75 14.25 -9.28
CA LEU A 102 0.56 14.73 -8.56
C LEU A 102 0.55 16.26 -8.49
N SER A 103 -0.59 16.82 -8.11
CA SER A 103 -0.69 18.20 -7.66
C SER A 103 -0.21 18.37 -6.21
N VAL A 104 0.19 19.59 -5.86
CA VAL A 104 0.55 19.94 -4.48
C VAL A 104 -0.64 19.75 -3.51
N GLU A 105 -1.86 19.96 -4.01
CA GLU A 105 -3.09 19.74 -3.25
C GLU A 105 -3.28 18.26 -2.93
N GLU A 106 -3.09 17.35 -3.89
CA GLU A 106 -3.17 15.91 -3.66
C GLU A 106 -2.13 15.42 -2.65
N VAL A 107 -0.88 15.91 -2.74
CA VAL A 107 0.14 15.63 -1.72
C VAL A 107 -0.31 16.15 -0.35
N GLY A 108 -0.90 17.34 -0.29
CA GLY A 108 -1.46 17.90 0.94
C GLY A 108 -2.58 17.04 1.54
N THR A 109 -3.49 16.52 0.72
CA THR A 109 -4.56 15.60 1.13
C THR A 109 -4.00 14.29 1.66
N ILE A 110 -2.97 13.74 1.00
CA ILE A 110 -2.25 12.55 1.48
C ILE A 110 -1.64 12.83 2.86
N GLU A 111 -0.89 13.92 3.00
CA GLU A 111 -0.16 14.25 4.23
C GLU A 111 -1.05 14.58 5.43
N LYS A 112 -2.28 15.05 5.18
CA LYS A 112 -3.30 15.24 6.22
C LYS A 112 -3.99 13.94 6.64
N GLY A 113 -3.75 12.84 5.92
CA GLY A 113 -4.45 11.58 6.16
C GLY A 113 -5.89 11.60 5.65
N GLU A 114 -6.20 12.44 4.65
CA GLU A 114 -7.54 12.58 4.08
C GLU A 114 -7.69 11.77 2.76
N SER A 115 -6.69 10.93 2.45
CA SER A 115 -6.67 10.09 1.25
C SER A 115 -7.00 8.61 1.56
N PRO A 116 -7.45 7.83 0.56
CA PRO A 116 -7.66 6.39 0.70
C PRO A 116 -6.45 5.58 1.20
N LEU A 117 -5.22 6.14 1.20
CA LEU A 117 -4.04 5.48 1.80
C LEU A 117 -4.22 5.12 3.27
N GLU A 118 -5.01 5.88 4.02
CA GLU A 118 -5.29 5.57 5.43
C GLU A 118 -6.04 4.25 5.59
N THR A 119 -6.75 3.79 4.55
CA THR A 119 -7.44 2.50 4.56
C THR A 119 -6.66 1.42 3.79
N VAL A 120 -6.21 1.76 2.58
CA VAL A 120 -5.47 0.84 1.70
C VAL A 120 -4.14 0.42 2.33
N GLY A 121 -3.37 1.37 2.86
CA GLY A 121 -2.06 1.10 3.44
C GLY A 121 -2.10 0.03 4.53
N PRO A 122 -2.94 0.19 5.58
CA PRO A 122 -3.08 -0.82 6.62
C PRO A 122 -3.57 -2.18 6.11
N GLN A 123 -4.48 -2.21 5.14
CA GLN A 123 -4.93 -3.47 4.51
C GLN A 123 -3.76 -4.19 3.83
N MET A 124 -2.95 -3.45 3.05
CA MET A 124 -1.78 -4.01 2.35
C MET A 124 -0.71 -4.49 3.33
N LEU A 125 -0.46 -3.77 4.42
CA LEU A 125 0.49 -4.22 5.43
C LEU A 125 0.01 -5.47 6.17
N ARG A 126 -1.28 -5.54 6.53
CA ARG A 126 -1.88 -6.75 7.13
C ARG A 126 -1.80 -7.94 6.18
N PHE A 127 -2.07 -7.71 4.90
CA PHE A 127 -1.95 -8.75 3.88
C PHE A 127 -0.50 -9.24 3.74
N ALA A 128 0.45 -8.31 3.68
CA ALA A 128 1.87 -8.63 3.61
C ALA A 128 2.34 -9.47 4.82
N GLU A 129 1.89 -9.12 6.02
CA GLU A 129 2.16 -9.90 7.24
C GLU A 129 1.50 -11.29 7.20
N LEU A 130 0.29 -11.39 6.67
CA LEU A 130 -0.44 -12.66 6.51
C LEU A 130 0.33 -13.65 5.62
N ILE A 131 0.94 -13.15 4.55
CA ILE A 131 1.73 -13.97 3.62
C ILE A 131 3.22 -14.04 3.98
N ASP A 132 3.64 -13.41 5.07
CA ASP A 132 5.04 -13.31 5.52
C ASP A 132 5.98 -12.77 4.42
N GLN A 133 5.59 -11.65 3.81
CA GLN A 133 6.39 -10.94 2.81
C GLN A 133 6.49 -9.44 3.12
N PRO A 134 7.53 -8.74 2.62
CA PRO A 134 7.55 -7.28 2.62
C PRO A 134 6.38 -6.70 1.82
N VAL A 135 5.68 -5.70 2.39
CA VAL A 135 4.53 -5.05 1.72
C VAL A 135 4.89 -4.44 0.35
N PHE A 136 6.14 -4.02 0.16
CA PHE A 136 6.63 -3.52 -1.12
C PHE A 136 6.52 -4.57 -2.24
N ASN A 137 6.70 -5.86 -1.92
CA ASN A 137 6.66 -6.94 -2.91
C ASN A 137 5.26 -7.17 -3.48
N LEU A 138 4.20 -6.68 -2.84
CA LEU A 138 2.85 -6.71 -3.39
C LEU A 138 2.75 -5.83 -4.66
N PHE A 139 3.54 -4.76 -4.71
CA PHE A 139 3.53 -3.79 -5.81
C PHE A 139 4.70 -3.98 -6.78
N TYR A 140 5.80 -4.55 -6.29
CA TYR A 140 6.99 -4.89 -7.08
C TYR A 140 7.35 -6.39 -7.01
N PRO A 141 6.42 -7.28 -7.40
CA PRO A 141 6.70 -8.71 -7.49
C PRO A 141 7.92 -8.97 -8.41
N CYS A 142 8.85 -9.80 -7.94
CA CYS A 142 10.07 -10.13 -8.68
C CYS A 142 10.92 -8.90 -9.09
N GLY A 143 10.77 -7.77 -8.38
CA GLY A 143 11.53 -6.55 -8.64
C GLY A 143 10.99 -5.67 -9.77
N LEU A 144 9.84 -6.00 -10.35
CA LEU A 144 9.19 -5.20 -11.39
C LEU A 144 7.82 -4.70 -10.92
N PRO A 145 7.39 -3.48 -11.31
CA PRO A 145 6.01 -3.06 -11.06
C PRO A 145 5.03 -4.11 -11.59
N PHE A 146 4.04 -4.51 -10.79
CA PHE A 146 3.08 -5.55 -11.21
C PHE A 146 2.32 -5.19 -12.50
N GLN A 147 2.16 -3.90 -12.78
CA GLN A 147 1.52 -3.38 -13.99
C GLN A 147 2.31 -3.74 -15.26
N GLU A 148 3.62 -3.93 -15.15
CA GLU A 148 4.50 -4.33 -16.25
C GLU A 148 4.59 -5.86 -16.41
N LEU A 149 3.96 -6.63 -15.52
CA LEU A 149 3.92 -8.09 -15.63
C LEU A 149 2.75 -8.56 -16.50
N ASP A 150 3.07 -9.38 -17.48
CA ASP A 150 2.09 -10.15 -18.26
C ASP A 150 1.54 -11.31 -17.43
N ASP A 151 2.40 -12.00 -16.66
CA ASP A 151 2.03 -13.06 -15.72
C ASP A 151 2.93 -13.01 -14.46
N TYR A 152 2.42 -13.54 -13.35
CA TYR A 152 3.08 -13.59 -12.05
C TYR A 152 3.21 -15.06 -11.60
N PRO A 153 4.44 -15.58 -11.40
CA PRO A 153 4.69 -17.00 -11.16
C PRO A 153 4.22 -17.52 -9.79
#